data_AF-A0A5C9E876-F1
#
_entry.id   AF-A0A5C9E876-F1
#
_cell.length_a   1.000
_cell.length_b   1.000
_cell.length_c   1.000
_cell.angle_alpha   90.00
_cell.angle_beta   90.00
_cell.angle_gamma   90.00
#
_symmetry.space_group_name_H-M   'P 1'
#
loop_
_entity.id
_entity.type
_entity.pdbx_description
1 polymer ?
#
loop_
_entity_poly.entity_id
_entity_poly.type
_entity_poly.pdbx_seq_one_letter_code
_entity_poly.pdbx_strand_id
1 'polypeptide(L)'
;MTTFINFLLAYIILIPFIIINLFFSFGFFFQRKVAKIIHENVEREDHLKNTHENLFRNINILIWISVGIITIFLLENPISLGTLFVFLAFRSGATFSKRFILGNHDIKIMKKNYSDGKFNDIISTIIKISIIIELLFLLAWGAFYQSLNVYVKTFFEIQGSMFVLLIWLAGLIYGIVFSAIQSITSDNFLLKNQIGIALLLSGELVKNKIKDKKDSIKHFFKL
;
A
#
# COMPACT_ATOMS: atom_id res chain seq x y z
N MET A 1 34.61 4.49 6.81
CA MET A 1 34.23 4.43 5.38
C MET A 1 32.97 3.58 5.16
N THR A 2 32.87 2.38 5.75
CA THR A 2 31.69 1.51 5.74
C THR A 2 30.41 2.17 6.27
N THR A 3 30.49 2.94 7.35
CA THR A 3 29.35 3.63 7.97
C THR A 3 28.69 4.66 7.04
N PHE A 4 29.51 5.44 6.32
CA PHE A 4 29.03 6.46 5.38
C PHE A 4 28.36 5.82 4.15
N ILE A 5 28.94 4.74 3.62
CA ILE A 5 28.37 3.99 2.50
C ILE A 5 27.01 3.38 2.88
N ASN A 6 26.89 2.76 4.06
CA ASN A 6 25.64 2.19 4.55
C ASN A 6 24.55 3.25 4.75
N PHE A 7 24.94 4.44 5.22
CA PHE A 7 24.02 5.57 5.38
C PHE A 7 23.51 6.06 4.01
N LEU A 8 24.40 6.19 3.03
CA LEU A 8 24.05 6.60 1.67
C LEU A 8 23.15 5.56 0.99
N LEU A 9 23.43 4.26 1.17
CA LEU A 9 22.56 3.17 0.73
C LEU A 9 21.17 3.24 1.38
N ALA A 10 21.09 3.48 2.69
CA ALA A 10 19.80 3.62 3.37
C ALA A 10 18.95 4.74 2.75
N TYR A 11 19.53 5.90 2.43
CA TYR A 11 18.82 6.99 1.74
C TYR A 11 18.42 6.63 0.31
N ILE A 12 19.31 6.01 -0.46
CA ILE A 12 19.03 5.56 -1.82
C ILE A 12 17.85 4.58 -1.85
N ILE A 13 17.64 3.77 -0.81
CA ILE A 13 16.51 2.83 -0.75
C ILE A 13 15.27 3.50 -0.14
N LEU A 14 15.43 4.33 0.89
CA LEU A 14 14.32 5.00 1.57
C LEU A 14 13.60 6.01 0.66
N ILE A 15 14.32 6.75 -0.17
CA ILE A 15 13.74 7.74 -1.08
C ILE A 15 12.74 7.09 -2.06
N PRO A 16 13.09 6.04 -2.83
CA PRO A 16 12.14 5.27 -3.63
C PRO A 16 10.97 4.72 -2.82
N PHE A 17 11.22 4.17 -1.62
CA PHE A 17 10.15 3.68 -0.75
C PHE A 17 9.12 4.78 -0.41
N ILE A 18 9.59 5.97 -0.05
CA ILE A 18 8.74 7.13 0.25
C ILE A 18 8.00 7.59 -1.01
N ILE A 19 8.72 7.77 -2.13
CA ILE A 19 8.15 8.22 -3.40
C ILE A 19 7.04 7.27 -3.86
N ILE A 20 7.28 5.96 -3.81
CA ILE A 20 6.29 4.96 -4.23
C ILE A 20 5.08 4.96 -3.28
N ASN A 21 5.27 5.06 -1.97
CA ASN A 21 4.15 5.14 -1.04
C ASN A 21 3.33 6.43 -1.19
N LEU A 22 3.98 7.55 -1.48
CA LEU A 22 3.30 8.79 -1.84
C LEU A 22 2.50 8.59 -3.14
N PHE A 23 3.10 7.98 -4.15
CA PHE A 23 2.43 7.66 -5.42
C PHE A 23 1.17 6.79 -5.20
N PHE A 24 1.23 5.78 -4.33
CA PHE A 24 0.05 4.99 -3.96
C PHE A 24 -1.01 5.80 -3.20
N SER A 25 -0.59 6.77 -2.39
CA SER A 25 -1.51 7.71 -1.73
C SER A 25 -2.23 8.61 -2.75
N PHE A 26 -1.54 9.01 -3.84
CA PHE A 26 -2.14 9.74 -4.96
C PHE A 26 -3.13 8.91 -5.80
N GLY A 27 -3.25 7.60 -5.55
CA GLY A 27 -4.21 6.74 -6.24
C GLY A 27 -5.67 7.19 -6.12
N PHE A 28 -6.00 8.00 -5.10
CA PHE A 28 -7.32 8.62 -4.95
C PHE A 28 -7.74 9.46 -6.17
N PHE A 29 -6.79 10.13 -6.85
CA PHE A 29 -7.09 10.90 -8.08
C PHE A 29 -7.60 10.03 -9.23
N PHE A 30 -7.24 8.74 -9.23
CA PHE A 30 -7.68 7.78 -10.24
C PHE A 30 -8.96 7.05 -9.84
N GLN A 31 -9.44 7.19 -8.61
CA GLN A 31 -10.59 6.47 -8.08
C GLN A 31 -11.86 6.67 -8.94
N ARG A 32 -12.10 7.90 -9.45
CA ARG A 32 -13.21 8.19 -10.36
C ARG A 32 -13.10 7.45 -11.71
N LYS A 33 -11.88 7.34 -12.26
CA LYS A 33 -11.64 6.63 -13.54
C LYS A 33 -11.73 5.12 -13.37
N VAL A 34 -11.24 4.61 -12.24
CA VAL A 34 -11.37 3.20 -11.86
C VAL A 34 -12.84 2.84 -11.71
N ALA A 35 -13.61 3.65 -10.98
CA ALA A 35 -15.03 3.42 -10.81
C ALA A 35 -15.73 3.35 -12.17
N LYS A 36 -15.40 4.26 -13.11
CA LYS A 36 -15.96 4.24 -14.46
C LYS A 36 -15.61 2.96 -15.23
N ILE A 37 -14.35 2.52 -15.22
CA ILE A 37 -13.93 1.29 -15.93
C ILE A 37 -14.51 0.03 -15.28
N ILE A 38 -14.57 -0.01 -13.96
CA ILE A 38 -15.23 -1.10 -13.24
C ILE A 38 -16.71 -1.11 -13.62
N HIS A 39 -17.38 0.03 -13.62
CA HIS A 39 -18.81 0.17 -13.93
C HIS A 39 -19.16 -0.15 -15.39
N GLU A 40 -18.31 0.23 -16.35
CA GLU A 40 -18.51 -0.09 -17.78
C GLU A 40 -18.35 -1.59 -18.08
N ASN A 41 -17.69 -2.34 -17.20
CA ASN A 41 -17.41 -3.76 -17.40
C ASN A 41 -18.14 -4.67 -16.38
N VAL A 42 -19.04 -4.12 -15.53
CA VAL A 42 -19.81 -4.89 -14.54
C VAL A 42 -21.28 -4.90 -14.92
N GLU A 43 -21.83 -6.10 -15.08
CA GLU A 43 -23.24 -6.32 -15.46
C GLU A 43 -24.27 -6.04 -14.35
N ARG A 44 -23.84 -5.70 -13.13
CA ARG A 44 -24.74 -5.41 -11.99
C ARG A 44 -24.46 -4.04 -11.37
N GLU A 45 -25.37 -3.10 -11.63
CA GLU A 45 -25.28 -1.68 -11.25
C GLU A 45 -25.52 -1.39 -9.76
N ASP A 46 -25.98 -2.34 -8.95
CA ASP A 46 -26.56 -1.94 -7.67
C ASP A 46 -25.53 -1.81 -6.53
N HIS A 47 -25.17 -0.54 -6.27
CA HIS A 47 -24.67 -0.01 -5.00
C HIS A 47 -23.25 -0.43 -4.54
N LEU A 48 -22.23 -0.06 -5.32
CA LEU A 48 -20.82 0.00 -4.87
C LEU A 48 -20.53 1.15 -3.87
N LYS A 49 -21.47 1.50 -2.97
CA LYS A 49 -21.27 2.53 -1.95
C LYS A 49 -20.76 1.87 -0.68
N ASN A 50 -19.47 1.99 -0.45
CA ASN A 50 -18.78 1.36 0.67
C ASN A 50 -19.06 2.15 1.97
N THR A 51 -20.14 1.82 2.66
CA THR A 51 -20.65 2.56 3.84
C THR A 51 -19.61 2.68 4.97
N HIS A 52 -18.69 1.71 5.08
CA HIS A 52 -17.70 1.65 6.16
C HIS A 52 -16.27 2.05 5.75
N GLU A 53 -16.02 2.45 4.50
CA GLU A 53 -14.67 2.77 4.01
C GLU A 53 -14.00 3.88 4.83
N ASN A 54 -14.74 4.94 5.13
CA ASN A 54 -14.25 6.05 5.94
C ASN A 54 -13.98 5.64 7.39
N LEU A 55 -14.80 4.76 7.95
CA LEU A 55 -14.63 4.28 9.33
C LEU A 55 -13.36 3.45 9.46
N PHE A 56 -13.17 2.46 8.59
CA PHE A 56 -11.95 1.65 8.56
C PHE A 56 -10.71 2.50 8.31
N ARG A 57 -10.77 3.48 7.41
CA ARG A 57 -9.66 4.42 7.19
C ARG A 57 -9.31 5.20 8.46
N ASN A 58 -10.30 5.77 9.14
CA ASN A 58 -10.08 6.56 10.34
C ASN A 58 -9.53 5.71 11.50
N ILE A 59 -10.09 4.52 11.73
CA ILE A 59 -9.58 3.57 12.73
C ILE A 59 -8.13 3.23 12.44
N ASN A 60 -7.78 2.95 11.18
CA ASN A 60 -6.41 2.63 10.82
C ASN A 60 -5.42 3.78 11.08
N ILE A 61 -5.82 5.02 10.78
CA ILE A 61 -5.01 6.21 11.04
C ILE A 61 -4.82 6.39 12.54
N LEU A 62 -5.89 6.26 13.34
CA LEU A 62 -5.84 6.40 14.80
C LEU A 62 -4.92 5.35 15.43
N ILE A 63 -5.05 4.08 15.03
CA ILE A 63 -4.19 3.00 15.53
C ILE A 63 -2.74 3.25 15.15
N TRP A 64 -2.46 3.61 13.89
CA TRP A 64 -1.10 3.90 13.44
C TRP A 64 -0.45 5.05 14.23
N ILE A 65 -1.16 6.17 14.39
CA ILE A 65 -0.66 7.32 15.16
C ILE A 65 -0.43 6.92 16.62
N SER A 66 -1.37 6.20 17.23
CA SER A 66 -1.26 5.78 18.63
C SER A 66 -0.06 4.86 18.85
N VAL A 67 0.08 3.82 18.02
CA VAL A 67 1.23 2.89 18.09
C VAL A 67 2.53 3.64 17.82
N GLY A 68 2.55 4.54 16.83
CA GLY A 68 3.71 5.37 16.53
C GLY A 68 4.14 6.22 17.72
N ILE A 69 3.21 6.96 18.35
CA ILE A 69 3.51 7.78 19.52
C ILE A 69 4.01 6.93 20.69
N ILE A 70 3.32 5.84 21.02
CA ILE A 70 3.69 4.94 22.12
C ILE A 70 5.11 4.40 21.91
N THR A 71 5.41 3.91 20.70
CA THR A 71 6.70 3.31 20.39
C THR A 71 7.85 4.31 20.36
N ILE A 72 7.59 5.58 20.01
CA ILE A 72 8.58 6.66 20.11
C ILE A 72 8.94 6.93 21.57
N PHE A 73 7.97 6.92 22.50
CA PHE A 73 8.24 7.07 23.93
C PHE A 73 9.05 5.91 24.54
N LEU A 74 9.12 4.77 23.87
CA LEU A 74 9.93 3.62 24.29
C LEU A 74 11.40 3.70 23.82
N LEU A 75 11.74 4.70 23.00
CA LEU A 75 13.11 4.95 22.57
C LEU A 75 13.84 5.81 23.60
N GLU A 76 15.09 5.47 23.88
CA GLU A 76 15.96 6.30 24.73
C GLU A 76 16.27 7.67 24.08
N ASN A 77 16.33 7.72 22.75
CA ASN A 77 16.55 8.97 21.99
C ASN A 77 15.43 9.22 20.97
N PRO A 78 14.36 9.94 21.37
CA PRO A 78 13.19 10.19 20.53
C PRO A 78 13.45 11.16 19.37
N ILE A 79 14.58 11.88 19.35
CA ILE A 79 14.93 12.87 18.30
C ILE A 79 15.81 12.25 17.20
N SER A 80 16.02 10.92 17.22
CA SER A 80 16.87 10.23 16.25
C SER A 80 16.14 9.87 14.94
N LEU A 81 16.90 9.63 13.86
CA LEU A 81 16.36 9.04 12.63
C LEU A 81 15.73 7.64 12.86
N GLY A 82 16.11 6.95 13.95
CA GLY A 82 15.47 5.70 14.37
C GLY A 82 13.98 5.86 14.68
N THR A 83 13.57 7.03 15.16
CA THR A 83 12.16 7.42 15.38
C THR A 83 11.34 7.29 14.11
N LEU A 84 11.88 7.71 12.95
CA LEU A 84 11.19 7.56 11.67
C LEU A 84 11.02 6.09 11.28
N PHE A 85 12.05 5.26 11.47
CA PHE A 85 11.96 3.83 11.17
C PHE A 85 10.96 3.11 12.08
N VAL A 86 10.96 3.42 13.37
CA VAL A 86 9.99 2.90 14.35
C VAL A 86 8.55 3.29 13.95
N PHE A 87 8.35 4.57 13.63
CA PHE A 87 7.05 5.08 13.21
C PHE A 87 6.55 4.48 11.89
N LEU A 88 7.47 4.23 10.95
CA LEU A 88 7.17 3.64 9.64
C LEU A 88 7.05 2.10 9.69
N ALA A 89 7.71 1.42 10.62
CA ALA A 89 7.75 -0.03 10.68
C ALA A 89 6.38 -0.65 10.88
N PHE A 90 5.61 -0.13 11.85
CA PHE A 90 4.24 -0.62 12.08
C PHE A 90 3.38 -0.42 10.82
N ARG A 91 3.47 0.77 10.21
CA ARG A 91 2.72 1.11 9.00
C ARG A 91 3.10 0.21 7.82
N SER A 92 4.40 -0.04 7.61
CA SER A 92 4.91 -0.92 6.57
C SER A 92 4.38 -2.33 6.74
N GLY A 93 4.56 -2.95 7.92
CA GLY A 93 4.06 -4.30 8.20
C GLY A 93 2.54 -4.42 8.02
N ALA A 94 1.79 -3.42 8.51
CA ALA A 94 0.34 -3.37 8.34
C ALA A 94 -0.08 -3.18 6.87
N THR A 95 0.64 -2.38 6.11
CA THR A 95 0.35 -2.12 4.70
C THR A 95 0.63 -3.37 3.85
N PHE A 96 1.74 -4.05 4.10
CA PHE A 96 2.11 -5.30 3.43
C PHE A 96 0.99 -6.35 3.51
N SER A 97 0.60 -6.70 4.73
CA SER A 97 -0.43 -7.72 4.99
C SER A 97 -1.81 -7.31 4.46
N LYS A 98 -2.19 -6.03 4.64
CA LYS A 98 -3.46 -5.52 4.10
C LYS A 98 -3.52 -5.66 2.59
N ARG A 99 -2.47 -5.25 1.87
CA ARG A 99 -2.45 -5.35 0.39
C ARG A 99 -2.55 -6.80 -0.07
N PHE A 100 -1.93 -7.74 0.65
CA PHE A 100 -2.02 -9.16 0.33
C PHE A 100 -3.44 -9.71 0.51
N ILE A 101 -4.05 -9.50 1.67
CA ILE A 101 -5.37 -10.06 1.99
C ILE A 101 -6.47 -9.39 1.18
N LEU A 102 -6.46 -8.05 1.11
CA LEU A 102 -7.42 -7.29 0.32
C LEU A 102 -7.24 -7.56 -1.18
N GLY A 103 -6.01 -7.79 -1.66
CA GLY A 103 -5.74 -8.17 -3.04
C GLY A 103 -6.32 -9.53 -3.39
N ASN A 104 -6.15 -10.52 -2.51
CA ASN A 104 -6.76 -11.84 -2.70
C ASN A 104 -8.29 -11.78 -2.66
N HIS A 105 -8.86 -10.96 -1.78
CA HIS A 105 -10.29 -10.69 -1.74
C HIS A 105 -10.80 -10.10 -3.06
N ASP A 106 -10.14 -9.04 -3.57
CA ASP A 106 -10.53 -8.38 -4.81
C ASP A 106 -10.37 -9.28 -6.04
N ILE A 107 -9.37 -10.19 -6.05
CA ILE A 107 -9.24 -11.25 -7.08
C ILE A 107 -10.45 -12.19 -7.05
N LYS A 108 -10.92 -12.60 -5.87
CA LYS A 108 -12.09 -13.47 -5.74
C LYS A 108 -13.36 -12.79 -6.25
N ILE A 109 -13.57 -11.52 -5.91
CA ILE A 109 -14.69 -10.72 -6.43
C ILE A 109 -14.60 -10.63 -7.96
N MET A 110 -13.40 -10.39 -8.50
CA MET A 110 -13.22 -10.31 -9.95
C MET A 110 -13.53 -11.61 -10.66
N LYS A 111 -13.00 -12.74 -10.19
CA LYS A 111 -13.30 -14.05 -10.79
C LYS A 111 -14.78 -14.40 -10.74
N LYS A 112 -15.51 -13.90 -9.75
CA LYS A 112 -16.96 -14.12 -9.60
C LYS A 112 -17.76 -13.24 -10.57
N ASN A 113 -17.32 -12.01 -10.82
CA ASN A 113 -18.10 -11.00 -11.55
C ASN A 113 -17.58 -10.71 -12.97
N TYR A 114 -16.40 -11.20 -13.36
CA TYR A 114 -15.78 -10.97 -14.66
C TYR A 114 -15.21 -12.28 -15.24
N SER A 115 -15.51 -12.55 -16.50
CA SER A 115 -14.99 -13.71 -17.24
C SER A 115 -13.59 -13.50 -17.83
N ASP A 116 -13.10 -12.26 -17.87
CA ASP A 116 -11.86 -11.88 -18.56
C ASP A 116 -10.63 -11.97 -17.64
N GLY A 117 -9.70 -12.88 -17.95
CA GLY A 117 -8.48 -13.13 -17.17
C GLY A 117 -7.52 -11.93 -17.04
N LYS A 118 -7.66 -10.89 -17.87
CA LYS A 118 -6.79 -9.70 -17.88
C LYS A 118 -6.79 -8.92 -16.57
N PHE A 119 -7.91 -8.89 -15.86
CA PHE A 119 -8.01 -8.19 -14.58
C PHE A 119 -7.28 -8.92 -13.44
N ASN A 120 -7.16 -10.25 -13.51
CA ASN A 120 -6.36 -11.01 -12.56
C ASN A 120 -4.87 -10.66 -12.66
N ASP A 121 -4.36 -10.40 -13.87
CA ASP A 121 -2.97 -10.01 -14.09
C ASP A 121 -2.65 -8.63 -13.50
N ILE A 122 -3.61 -7.70 -13.59
CA ILE A 122 -3.50 -6.36 -13.00
C ILE A 122 -3.41 -6.45 -11.48
N ILE A 123 -4.30 -7.20 -10.82
CA ILE A 123 -4.23 -7.35 -9.35
C ILE A 123 -2.99 -8.14 -8.92
N SER A 124 -2.63 -9.20 -9.64
CA SER A 124 -1.38 -9.94 -9.40
C SER A 124 -0.16 -9.01 -9.44
N THR A 125 -0.14 -8.08 -10.40
CA THR A 125 0.92 -7.06 -10.50
C THR A 125 0.92 -6.11 -9.30
N ILE A 126 -0.25 -5.69 -8.79
CA ILE A 126 -0.36 -4.88 -7.57
C ILE A 126 0.24 -5.60 -6.37
N ILE A 127 -0.09 -6.88 -6.19
CA ILE A 127 0.44 -7.69 -5.08
C ILE A 127 1.96 -7.81 -5.21
N LYS A 128 2.50 -8.08 -6.41
CA LYS A 128 3.95 -8.13 -6.66
C LYS A 128 4.65 -6.81 -6.34
N ILE A 129 4.13 -5.68 -6.84
CA ILE A 129 4.67 -4.34 -6.56
C ILE A 129 4.64 -4.07 -5.06
N SER A 130 3.57 -4.47 -4.38
CA SER A 130 3.44 -4.32 -2.93
C SER A 130 4.52 -5.10 -2.17
N ILE A 131 4.77 -6.35 -2.55
CA ILE A 131 5.84 -7.16 -1.96
C ILE A 131 7.20 -6.49 -2.15
N ILE A 132 7.48 -5.98 -3.36
CA ILE A 132 8.74 -5.31 -3.68
C ILE A 132 8.95 -4.06 -2.81
N ILE A 133 7.92 -3.23 -2.63
CA ILE A 133 8.01 -2.01 -1.82
C ILE A 133 8.32 -2.32 -0.37
N GLU A 134 7.69 -3.35 0.19
CA GLU A 134 7.87 -3.69 1.59
C GLU A 134 9.22 -4.39 1.80
N LEU A 135 9.72 -5.12 0.80
CA LEU A 135 11.10 -5.60 0.80
C LEU A 135 12.10 -4.44 0.76
N LEU A 136 11.85 -3.40 -0.03
CA LEU A 136 12.68 -2.18 -0.03
C LEU A 136 12.70 -1.51 1.35
N PHE A 137 11.57 -1.48 2.07
CA PHE A 137 11.56 -0.98 3.45
C PHE A 137 12.47 -1.79 4.37
N LEU A 138 12.34 -3.12 4.36
CA LEU A 138 13.16 -4.01 5.20
C LEU A 138 14.65 -3.88 4.86
N LEU A 139 14.99 -3.73 3.57
CA LEU A 139 16.36 -3.51 3.12
C LEU A 139 16.90 -2.14 3.54
N ALA A 140 16.11 -1.07 3.37
CA ALA A 140 16.48 0.28 3.85
C ALA A 140 16.74 0.28 5.35
N TRP A 141 15.86 -0.40 6.10
CA TRP A 141 15.96 -0.54 7.54
C TRP A 141 17.20 -1.33 7.95
N GLY A 142 17.48 -2.47 7.31
CA GLY A 142 18.68 -3.27 7.56
C GLY A 142 19.97 -2.48 7.29
N ALA A 143 20.04 -1.80 6.14
CA ALA A 143 21.17 -0.94 5.78
C ALA A 143 21.36 0.23 6.76
N PHE A 144 20.25 0.84 7.18
CA PHE A 144 20.25 1.93 8.15
C PHE A 144 20.77 1.48 9.53
N TYR A 145 20.32 0.33 10.04
CA TYR A 145 20.80 -0.18 11.32
C TYR A 145 22.27 -0.59 11.30
N GLN A 146 22.76 -1.15 10.19
CA GLN A 146 24.20 -1.38 10.00
C GLN A 146 24.99 -0.07 9.93
N SER A 147 24.38 1.04 9.51
CA SER A 147 25.01 2.36 9.49
C SER A 147 25.03 3.06 10.86
N LEU A 148 24.06 2.79 11.74
CA LEU A 148 23.93 3.48 13.02
C LEU A 148 24.80 2.93 14.17
N ASN A 149 25.71 1.99 13.88
CA ASN A 149 26.76 1.49 14.76
C ASN A 149 26.47 1.70 16.27
N VAL A 150 25.73 0.79 16.90
CA VAL A 150 25.64 0.61 18.37
C VAL A 150 24.65 1.51 19.17
N TYR A 151 23.99 2.56 18.65
CA TYR A 151 23.28 3.52 19.53
C TYR A 151 21.76 3.70 19.35
N VAL A 152 21.00 2.63 19.19
CA VAL A 152 19.55 2.67 19.47
C VAL A 152 19.25 1.56 20.46
N LYS A 153 19.25 1.91 21.75
CA LYS A 153 18.72 1.06 22.81
C LYS A 153 17.31 1.52 23.14
N THR A 154 16.49 0.55 23.51
CA THR A 154 15.18 0.80 24.09
C THR A 154 15.30 0.78 25.61
N PHE A 155 14.33 1.36 26.32
CA PHE A 155 14.27 1.30 27.79
C PHE A 155 14.33 -0.14 28.36
N PHE A 156 14.06 -1.16 27.54
CA PHE A 156 14.12 -2.58 27.88
C PHE A 156 15.45 -3.25 27.51
N GLU A 157 16.49 -2.48 27.18
CA GLU A 157 17.81 -2.96 26.70
C GLU A 157 17.77 -3.80 25.41
N ILE A 158 16.62 -3.87 24.73
CA ILE A 158 16.49 -4.53 23.43
C ILE A 158 17.22 -3.68 22.39
N GLN A 159 18.03 -4.33 21.55
CA GLN A 159 18.66 -3.70 20.39
C GLN A 159 17.58 -3.09 19.50
N GLY A 160 17.77 -1.83 19.09
CA GLY A 160 16.79 -1.11 18.29
C GLY A 160 16.39 -1.84 17.00
N SER A 161 17.28 -2.65 16.43
CA SER A 161 16.98 -3.46 15.26
C SER A 161 15.88 -4.48 15.59
N MET A 162 16.08 -5.28 16.62
CA MET A 162 15.07 -6.24 17.07
C MET A 162 13.76 -5.53 17.44
N PHE A 163 13.83 -4.37 18.08
CA PHE A 163 12.64 -3.58 18.42
C PHE A 163 11.84 -3.15 17.18
N VAL A 164 12.50 -2.61 16.16
CA VAL A 164 11.84 -2.21 14.91
C VAL A 164 11.23 -3.42 14.19
N LEU A 165 11.92 -4.57 14.20
CA LEU A 165 11.39 -5.82 13.64
C LEU A 165 10.12 -6.28 14.37
N LEU A 166 10.11 -6.23 15.70
CA LEU A 166 8.95 -6.60 16.51
C LEU A 166 7.76 -5.67 16.22
N ILE A 167 8.00 -4.37 16.07
CA ILE A 167 6.97 -3.40 15.69
C ILE A 167 6.44 -3.69 14.28
N TRP A 168 7.33 -4.02 13.34
CA TRP A 168 6.95 -4.39 11.98
C TRP A 168 6.09 -5.66 11.98
N LEU A 169 6.47 -6.68 12.75
CA LEU A 169 5.69 -7.92 12.92
C LEU A 169 4.33 -7.66 13.59
N ALA A 170 4.28 -6.81 14.62
CA ALA A 170 3.02 -6.39 15.23
C ALA A 170 2.12 -5.68 14.21
N GLY A 171 2.70 -4.81 13.37
CA GLY A 171 2.02 -4.20 12.24
C GLY A 171 1.47 -5.24 11.27
N LEU A 172 2.26 -6.25 10.93
CA LEU A 172 1.87 -7.34 10.05
C LEU A 172 0.67 -8.12 10.61
N ILE A 173 0.73 -8.54 11.88
CA ILE A 173 -0.37 -9.25 12.55
C ILE A 173 -1.63 -8.38 12.58
N TYR A 174 -1.50 -7.11 12.98
CA TYR A 174 -2.61 -6.16 12.98
C TYR A 174 -3.22 -6.02 11.58
N GLY A 175 -2.39 -5.86 10.55
CA GLY A 175 -2.87 -5.71 9.19
C GLY A 175 -3.59 -6.95 8.67
N ILE A 176 -3.15 -8.16 9.06
CA ILE A 176 -3.87 -9.41 8.79
C ILE A 176 -5.26 -9.38 9.38
N VAL A 177 -5.36 -9.18 10.70
CA VAL A 177 -6.64 -9.21 11.43
C VAL A 177 -7.57 -8.13 10.87
N PHE A 178 -7.07 -6.92 10.70
CA PHE A 178 -7.84 -5.78 10.23
C PHE A 178 -8.38 -5.99 8.81
N SER A 179 -7.54 -6.46 7.88
CA SER A 179 -7.98 -6.69 6.50
C SER A 179 -8.89 -7.91 6.38
N ALA A 180 -8.70 -8.94 7.19
CA ALA A 180 -9.61 -10.08 7.25
C ALA A 180 -11.02 -9.62 7.65
N ILE A 181 -11.15 -8.85 8.74
CA ILE A 181 -12.43 -8.26 9.17
C ILE A 181 -13.02 -7.40 8.04
N GLN A 182 -12.22 -6.50 7.47
CA GLN A 182 -12.68 -5.63 6.39
C GLN A 182 -13.19 -6.42 5.18
N SER A 183 -12.48 -7.48 4.78
CA SER A 183 -12.84 -8.35 3.66
C SER A 183 -14.11 -9.17 3.90
N ILE A 184 -14.42 -9.55 5.14
CA ILE A 184 -15.66 -10.28 5.46
C ILE A 184 -16.86 -9.34 5.39
N THR A 185 -16.66 -8.06 5.76
CA THR A 185 -17.74 -7.06 5.84
C THR A 185 -18.07 -6.37 4.52
N SER A 186 -17.33 -6.63 3.45
CA SER A 186 -17.43 -5.85 2.21
C SER A 186 -17.47 -6.75 0.97
N ASP A 187 -18.50 -6.61 0.15
CA ASP A 187 -18.59 -7.28 -1.17
C ASP A 187 -17.99 -6.44 -2.32
N ASN A 188 -17.37 -5.31 -1.98
CA ASN A 188 -16.85 -4.33 -2.94
C ASN A 188 -15.33 -4.43 -3.10
N PHE A 189 -14.80 -3.90 -4.20
CA PHE A 189 -13.35 -3.69 -4.35
C PHE A 189 -12.79 -2.81 -3.23
N LEU A 190 -11.81 -3.33 -2.50
CA LEU A 190 -11.18 -2.65 -1.37
C LEU A 190 -9.88 -1.93 -1.76
N LEU A 191 -9.24 -2.33 -2.86
CA LEU A 191 -7.99 -1.75 -3.35
C LEU A 191 -8.17 -0.82 -4.56
N LYS A 192 -9.30 -0.09 -4.63
CA LYS A 192 -9.66 0.80 -5.77
C LYS A 192 -8.51 1.72 -6.23
N ASN A 193 -7.82 2.36 -5.29
CA ASN A 193 -6.72 3.29 -5.60
C ASN A 193 -5.53 2.59 -6.28
N GLN A 194 -5.21 1.39 -5.83
CA GLN A 194 -4.08 0.61 -6.35
C GLN A 194 -4.44 -0.01 -7.70
N ILE A 195 -5.69 -0.43 -7.87
CA ILE A 195 -6.25 -0.88 -9.15
C ILE A 195 -6.15 0.25 -10.19
N GLY A 196 -6.44 1.50 -9.81
CA GLY A 196 -6.30 2.65 -10.71
C GLY A 196 -4.89 2.96 -11.15
N ILE A 197 -3.95 2.84 -10.22
CA ILE A 197 -2.53 3.01 -10.53
C ILE A 197 -2.06 1.88 -11.45
N ALA A 198 -2.44 0.65 -11.18
CA ALA A 198 -2.06 -0.49 -12.03
C ALA A 198 -2.66 -0.38 -13.43
N LEU A 199 -3.92 0.04 -13.56
CA LEU A 199 -4.57 0.32 -14.85
C LEU A 199 -3.89 1.47 -15.62
N LEU A 200 -3.34 2.46 -14.90
CA LEU A 200 -2.57 3.53 -15.52
C LEU A 200 -1.23 2.99 -16.05
N LEU A 201 -0.52 2.25 -15.22
CA LEU A 201 0.79 1.70 -15.56
C LEU A 201 0.71 0.64 -16.67
N SER A 202 -0.38 -0.13 -16.74
CA SER A 202 -0.63 -1.06 -17.85
C SER A 202 -1.01 -0.36 -19.15
N GLY A 203 -1.22 0.97 -19.14
CA GLY A 203 -1.64 1.75 -20.30
C GLY A 203 -3.12 1.58 -20.67
N GLU A 204 -3.89 0.81 -19.92
CA GLU A 204 -5.29 0.49 -20.25
C GLU A 204 -6.18 1.74 -20.14
N LEU A 205 -5.88 2.64 -19.18
CA LEU A 205 -6.54 3.96 -19.09
C LEU A 205 -6.33 4.80 -20.36
N VAL A 206 -5.15 4.70 -20.98
CA VAL A 206 -4.78 5.48 -22.17
C VAL A 206 -5.42 4.85 -23.40
N LYS A 207 -5.40 3.52 -23.49
CA LYS A 207 -6.00 2.75 -24.57
C LYS A 207 -7.51 2.96 -24.67
N ASN A 208 -8.23 2.95 -23.54
CA ASN A 208 -9.66 3.25 -23.52
C ASN A 208 -9.94 4.69 -23.96
N LYS A 209 -9.13 5.67 -23.51
CA LYS A 209 -9.27 7.07 -23.93
C LYS A 209 -9.04 7.27 -25.44
N ILE A 210 -8.13 6.50 -26.03
CA ILE A 210 -7.91 6.49 -27.48
C ILE A 210 -9.08 5.82 -28.21
N LYS A 211 -9.65 4.76 -27.65
CA LYS A 211 -10.83 4.06 -28.19
C LYS A 211 -12.06 4.96 -28.19
N ASP A 212 -12.37 5.61 -27.07
CA ASP A 212 -13.47 6.57 -26.92
C ASP A 212 -13.33 7.74 -27.91
N LYS A 213 -12.10 8.26 -28.08
CA LYS A 213 -11.83 9.35 -29.03
C LYS A 213 -12.00 8.88 -30.48
N LYS A 214 -11.58 7.65 -30.79
CA LYS A 214 -11.73 7.05 -32.12
C LYS A 214 -13.20 6.76 -32.46
N ASP A 215 -13.99 6.31 -31.49
CA ASP A 215 -15.43 6.06 -31.66
C ASP A 215 -16.22 7.37 -31.75
N SER A 216 -15.85 8.39 -30.98
CA SER A 216 -16.40 9.75 -31.10
C SER A 216 -16.11 10.37 -32.48
N ILE A 217 -14.88 10.23 -33.00
CA ILE A 217 -14.52 10.69 -34.35
C ILE A 217 -15.30 9.90 -35.42
N LYS A 218 -15.42 8.57 -35.27
CA LYS A 218 -16.23 7.76 -36.20
C LYS A 218 -17.70 8.14 -36.20
N HIS A 219 -18.25 8.51 -35.05
CA HIS A 219 -19.64 8.96 -34.92
C HIS A 219 -19.83 10.37 -35.49
N PHE A 220 -18.81 11.23 -35.40
CA PHE A 220 -18.81 12.57 -35.99
C PHE A 220 -18.69 12.54 -37.52
N PHE A 221 -17.97 11.56 -38.07
CA PHE A 221 -17.83 11.35 -39.53
C PHE A 221 -18.91 10.44 -40.15
N LYS A 222 -19.87 9.94 -39.35
CA LYS A 222 -21.03 9.18 -39.82
C LYS A 222 -22.32 10.02 -39.90
N LEU A 223 -22.22 11.33 -39.69
CA LEU A 223 -23.20 12.36 -40.07
C LEU A 223 -22.77 12.96 -41.41
#